data_AF-A0A7U5Y3A9-F1
#
_entry.id   AF-A0A7U5Y3A9-F1
#
_cell.length_a   1.000
_cell.length_b   1.000
_cell.length_c   1.000
_cell.angle_alpha   90.00
_cell.angle_beta   90.00
_cell.angle_gamma   90.00
#
_symmetry.space_group_name_H-M   'P 1'
#
loop_
_entity.id
_entity.type
_entity.pdbx_description
1 polymer ?
#
loop_
_entity_poly.entity_id
_entity_poly.type
_entity_poly.pdbx_seq_one_letter_code
_entity_poly.pdbx_strand_id
1 'polypeptide(L)'
;MTVTFGQDLPLERPDADSRAALFVPTAAIKDDVMQLLRNGAAVVGFGNHDRTLTIYYESNRFNEATLSKWEQKARKAYDRLVDNLPTTSKMIVKMEYFEQVGYINGKGINIRRMDSLKRWLELSDAMESAPDSDSVPWTPPPPPKKINLGGD
;
A
#
# COMPACT_ATOMS: atom_id res chain seq x y z
N MET A 1 -0.03 -14.68 20.44
CA MET A 1 0.24 -13.23 20.30
C MET A 1 -0.97 -12.60 19.64
N THR A 2 -1.81 -11.93 20.42
CA THR A 2 -3.01 -11.23 19.95
C THR A 2 -2.60 -9.96 19.20
N VAL A 3 -3.07 -9.81 17.97
CA VAL A 3 -2.79 -8.67 17.11
C VAL A 3 -3.48 -7.44 17.69
N THR A 4 -2.72 -6.50 18.23
CA THR A 4 -3.24 -5.20 18.66
C THR A 4 -3.52 -4.34 17.42
N PHE A 5 -4.70 -4.51 16.82
CA PHE A 5 -5.32 -3.41 16.09
C PHE A 5 -5.85 -2.42 17.12
N GLY A 6 -5.47 -1.14 17.03
CA GLY A 6 -6.28 -0.11 17.69
C GLY A 6 -5.60 1.07 18.39
N GLN A 7 -4.28 1.24 18.39
CA GLN A 7 -3.71 2.51 18.90
C GLN A 7 -3.33 3.52 17.80
N ASP A 8 -3.02 3.07 16.59
CA ASP A 8 -2.55 3.96 15.51
C ASP A 8 -3.21 3.73 14.14
N LEU A 9 -4.26 2.90 14.05
CA LEU A 9 -4.99 2.72 12.78
C LEU A 9 -5.72 4.03 12.43
N PRO A 10 -5.44 4.67 11.28
CA PRO A 10 -6.20 5.84 10.84
C PRO A 10 -7.68 5.46 10.68
N LEU A 11 -8.59 6.29 11.18
CA LEU A 11 -10.05 6.01 11.21
C LEU A 11 -10.84 6.79 10.14
N GLU A 12 -10.13 7.46 9.25
CA GLU A 12 -10.70 8.24 8.17
C GLU A 12 -9.76 8.24 6.97
N ARG A 13 -10.30 8.63 5.81
CA ARG A 13 -9.50 8.77 4.60
C ARG A 13 -8.46 9.88 4.82
N PRO A 14 -7.17 9.60 4.64
CA PRO A 14 -6.15 10.63 4.75
C PRO A 14 -6.23 11.62 3.59
N ASP A 15 -6.02 12.89 3.92
CA ASP A 15 -5.66 13.94 2.97
C ASP A 15 -4.17 13.85 2.58
N ALA A 16 -3.69 14.78 1.74
CA ALA A 16 -2.36 14.75 1.11
C ALA A 16 -1.16 14.56 2.07
N ASP A 17 -1.26 15.05 3.30
CA ASP A 17 -0.20 14.94 4.31
C ASP A 17 -0.47 13.87 5.39
N SER A 18 -1.65 13.24 5.34
CA SER A 18 -2.10 12.30 6.35
C SER A 18 -1.66 10.88 6.02
N ARG A 19 -1.46 10.07 7.07
CA ARG A 19 -0.98 8.70 6.93
C ARG A 19 -2.12 7.73 6.63
N ALA A 20 -1.86 6.74 5.76
CA ALA A 20 -2.65 5.53 5.65
C ALA A 20 -1.93 4.36 6.33
N ALA A 21 -2.68 3.33 6.72
CA ALA A 21 -2.10 2.07 7.18
C ALA A 21 -1.74 1.17 5.99
N LEU A 22 -0.65 0.40 6.14
CA LEU A 22 -0.25 -0.67 5.22
C LEU A 22 -0.67 -2.01 5.79
N PHE A 23 -1.20 -2.89 4.96
CA PHE A 23 -1.75 -4.17 5.37
C PHE A 23 -1.19 -5.34 4.57
N VAL A 24 -1.21 -6.51 5.19
CA VAL A 24 -1.03 -7.81 4.52
C VAL A 24 -2.17 -8.76 4.90
N PRO A 25 -2.58 -9.69 4.02
CA PRO A 25 -3.57 -10.70 4.35
C PRO A 25 -3.17 -11.59 5.54
N THR A 26 -4.15 -11.96 6.35
CA THR A 26 -4.01 -13.02 7.37
C THR A 26 -4.57 -14.34 6.84
N ALA A 27 -4.36 -15.43 7.58
CA ALA A 27 -4.96 -16.72 7.28
C ALA A 27 -6.51 -16.73 7.35
N ALA A 28 -7.14 -15.69 7.91
CA ALA A 28 -8.59 -15.56 8.00
C ALA A 28 -9.22 -14.92 6.76
N ILE A 29 -8.41 -14.45 5.80
CA ILE A 29 -8.91 -13.83 4.58
C ILE A 29 -9.76 -14.83 3.78
N LYS A 30 -10.86 -14.34 3.20
CA LYS A 30 -11.67 -15.16 2.29
C LYS A 30 -10.96 -15.34 0.95
N ASP A 31 -11.18 -16.50 0.33
CA ASP A 31 -10.57 -16.88 -0.94
C ASP A 31 -10.87 -15.89 -2.08
N ASP A 32 -12.08 -15.34 -2.14
CA ASP A 32 -12.48 -14.35 -3.14
C ASP A 32 -11.69 -13.05 -3.03
N VAL A 33 -11.49 -12.54 -1.81
CA VAL A 33 -10.65 -11.37 -1.55
C VAL A 33 -9.18 -11.69 -1.86
N MET A 34 -8.70 -12.87 -1.47
CA MET A 34 -7.34 -13.32 -1.72
C MET A 34 -7.03 -13.45 -3.22
N GLN A 35 -8.00 -13.87 -4.04
CA GLN A 35 -7.85 -13.91 -5.51
C GLN A 35 -7.66 -12.53 -6.14
N LEU A 36 -8.20 -11.47 -5.54
CA LEU A 36 -8.03 -10.09 -6.04
C LEU A 36 -6.64 -9.52 -5.72
N LEU A 37 -6.05 -9.91 -4.59
CA LEU A 37 -4.75 -9.43 -4.10
C LEU A 37 -3.54 -10.15 -4.69
N ARG A 38 -3.75 -11.16 -5.55
CA ARG A 38 -2.69 -11.96 -6.21
C ARG A 38 -1.51 -11.11 -6.73
N ASN A 39 -0.33 -11.71 -6.83
CA ASN A 39 0.96 -11.09 -7.24
C ASN A 39 1.59 -10.15 -6.21
N GLY A 40 1.44 -10.46 -4.92
CA GLY A 40 2.06 -9.71 -3.83
C GLY A 40 1.59 -8.26 -3.83
N ALA A 41 0.28 -8.05 -3.96
CA ALA A 41 -0.29 -6.71 -4.00
C ALA A 41 0.10 -5.91 -2.76
N ALA A 42 0.27 -4.61 -2.96
CA ALA A 42 0.35 -3.67 -1.85
C ALA A 42 -1.06 -3.24 -1.48
N VAL A 43 -1.36 -3.24 -0.18
CA VAL A 43 -2.67 -2.86 0.37
C VAL A 43 -2.49 -1.69 1.32
N VAL A 44 -3.20 -0.60 1.04
CA VAL A 44 -3.24 0.60 1.88
C VAL A 44 -4.68 0.87 2.29
N GLY A 45 -4.91 1.50 3.43
CA GLY A 45 -6.26 1.81 3.85
C GLY A 45 -6.38 2.50 5.19
N PHE A 46 -7.62 2.57 5.66
CA PHE A 46 -8.00 3.12 6.95
C PHE A 46 -9.18 2.31 7.51
N GLY A 47 -9.35 2.39 8.83
CA GLY A 47 -10.48 1.78 9.54
C GLY A 47 -11.74 2.63 9.43
N ASN A 48 -12.88 1.95 9.41
CA ASN A 48 -14.20 2.58 9.48
C ASN A 48 -14.77 2.41 10.91
N HIS A 49 -15.72 3.28 11.28
CA HIS A 49 -16.36 3.22 12.61
C HIS A 49 -17.12 1.91 12.90
N ASP A 50 -17.50 1.18 11.85
CA ASP A 50 -18.23 -0.10 11.93
C ASP A 50 -17.32 -1.33 12.06
N ARG A 51 -16.02 -1.15 12.35
CA ARG A 51 -15.00 -2.21 12.44
C ARG A 51 -14.66 -2.91 11.12
N THR A 52 -14.97 -2.26 9.99
CA THR A 52 -14.45 -2.65 8.68
C THR A 52 -13.22 -1.81 8.31
N LEU A 53 -12.52 -2.19 7.24
CA LEU A 53 -11.45 -1.41 6.62
C LEU A 53 -11.90 -0.97 5.23
N THR A 54 -11.63 0.28 4.88
CA THR A 54 -11.63 0.72 3.49
C THR A 54 -10.21 0.58 2.96
N ILE A 55 -10.02 -0.32 1.99
CA ILE A 55 -8.71 -0.59 1.40
C ILE A 55 -8.66 -0.21 -0.07
N TYR A 56 -7.48 0.24 -0.49
CA TYR A 56 -7.05 0.38 -1.87
C TYR A 56 -5.85 -0.55 -2.07
N TYR A 57 -5.76 -1.17 -3.24
CA TYR A 57 -4.70 -2.12 -3.53
C TYR A 57 -4.13 -1.95 -4.94
N GLU A 58 -2.93 -2.48 -5.14
CA GLU A 58 -2.29 -2.54 -6.46
C GLU A 58 -1.49 -3.83 -6.59
N SER A 59 -1.87 -4.66 -7.56
CA SER A 59 -1.27 -5.97 -7.89
C SER A 59 -0.39 -5.94 -9.14
N ASN A 60 -0.26 -4.78 -9.78
CA ASN A 60 0.33 -4.62 -11.11
C ASN A 60 -0.35 -5.52 -12.17
N ARG A 61 -1.69 -5.54 -12.18
CA ARG A 61 -2.49 -6.39 -13.08
C ARG A 61 -2.15 -6.22 -14.57
N PHE A 62 -1.70 -5.04 -14.97
CA PHE A 62 -1.37 -4.70 -16.36
C PHE A 62 0.13 -4.86 -16.69
N ASN A 63 0.93 -5.39 -15.75
CA ASN A 63 2.36 -5.59 -15.92
C ASN A 63 3.12 -4.31 -16.33
N GLU A 64 2.82 -3.20 -15.67
CA GLU A 64 3.52 -1.94 -15.83
C GLU A 64 4.94 -2.07 -15.25
N ALA A 65 5.96 -1.78 -16.07
CA ALA A 65 7.37 -1.89 -15.66
C ALA A 65 7.73 -0.99 -14.46
N THR A 66 7.01 0.12 -14.31
CA THR A 66 7.17 1.10 -13.21
C THR A 66 6.58 0.63 -11.87
N LEU A 67 5.96 -0.56 -11.82
CA LEU A 67 5.35 -1.16 -10.63
C LEU A 67 5.96 -2.53 -10.30
N SER A 68 7.25 -2.71 -10.61
CA SER A 68 8.00 -3.92 -10.32
C SER A 68 8.29 -4.08 -8.82
N LYS A 69 8.44 -2.97 -8.09
CA LYS A 69 8.68 -2.97 -6.64
C LYS A 69 7.40 -2.81 -5.83
N TRP A 70 7.34 -3.44 -4.66
CA TRP A 70 6.16 -3.41 -3.79
C TRP A 70 5.87 -1.99 -3.28
N GLU A 71 6.90 -1.21 -2.95
CA GLU A 71 6.75 0.19 -2.54
C GLU A 71 6.13 1.07 -3.63
N GLN A 72 6.36 0.76 -4.91
CA GLN A 72 5.76 1.48 -6.03
C GLN A 72 4.27 1.16 -6.15
N LYS A 73 3.90 -0.11 -5.96
CA LYS A 73 2.50 -0.54 -5.87
C LYS A 73 1.80 0.15 -4.68
N ALA A 74 2.45 0.16 -3.51
CA ALA A 74 1.92 0.80 -2.30
C ALA A 74 1.69 2.31 -2.51
N ARG A 75 2.65 2.97 -3.17
CA ARG A 75 2.53 4.38 -3.53
C ARG A 75 1.34 4.65 -4.44
N LYS A 76 1.21 3.88 -5.53
CA LYS A 76 0.08 4.04 -6.47
C LYS A 76 -1.28 3.83 -5.80
N ALA A 77 -1.36 2.85 -4.90
CA ALA A 77 -2.58 2.62 -4.12
C ALA A 77 -2.88 3.77 -3.15
N TYR A 78 -1.84 4.35 -2.52
CA TYR A 78 -1.98 5.50 -1.62
C TYR A 78 -2.41 6.77 -2.36
N ASP A 79 -1.83 7.08 -3.51
CA ASP A 79 -2.22 8.24 -4.31
C ASP A 79 -3.71 8.15 -4.71
N ARG A 80 -4.18 6.97 -5.14
CA ARG A 80 -5.61 6.74 -5.42
C ARG A 80 -6.50 6.96 -4.20
N LEU A 81 -6.02 6.56 -3.03
CA LEU A 81 -6.75 6.67 -1.77
C LEU A 81 -6.86 8.14 -1.33
N VAL A 82 -5.77 8.90 -1.41
CA VAL A 82 -5.72 10.35 -1.09
C VAL A 82 -6.59 11.14 -2.06
N ASP A 83 -6.52 10.84 -3.36
CA ASP A 83 -7.31 11.55 -4.38
C ASP A 83 -8.76 11.04 -4.50
N ASN A 84 -9.13 10.01 -3.72
CA ASN A 84 -10.42 9.33 -3.79
C ASN A 84 -10.83 8.95 -5.22
N LEU A 85 -9.86 8.45 -6.00
CA LEU A 85 -10.09 8.14 -7.41
C LEU A 85 -11.09 6.99 -7.57
N PRO A 86 -12.03 7.07 -8.54
CA PRO A 86 -12.87 5.93 -8.87
C PRO A 86 -12.00 4.80 -9.42
N THR A 87 -11.97 3.67 -8.71
CA THR A 87 -11.13 2.52 -9.07
C THR A 87 -11.83 1.21 -8.72
N THR A 88 -11.58 0.17 -9.52
CA THR A 88 -11.96 -1.22 -9.20
C THR A 88 -11.03 -1.82 -8.14
N SER A 89 -9.90 -1.19 -7.87
CA SER A 89 -8.91 -1.63 -6.86
C SER A 89 -9.18 -1.01 -5.48
N LYS A 90 -10.46 -0.97 -5.09
CA LYS A 90 -10.97 -0.46 -3.81
C LYS A 90 -12.04 -1.41 -3.27
N MET A 91 -12.04 -1.68 -1.97
CA MET A 91 -13.08 -2.50 -1.32
C MET A 91 -13.24 -2.21 0.17
N ILE A 92 -14.38 -2.58 0.73
CA ILE A 92 -14.64 -2.61 2.17
C ILE A 92 -14.57 -4.05 2.64
N VAL A 93 -13.75 -4.31 3.65
CA VAL A 93 -13.43 -5.67 4.13
C VAL A 93 -13.43 -5.73 5.64
N LYS A 94 -13.53 -6.93 6.20
CA LYS A 94 -13.42 -7.11 7.64
C LYS A 94 -11.98 -6.88 8.09
N MET A 95 -11.82 -6.22 9.24
CA MET A 95 -10.50 -5.95 9.82
C MET A 95 -9.70 -7.23 10.11
N GLU A 96 -10.38 -8.33 10.49
CA GLU A 96 -9.74 -9.62 10.81
C GLU A 96 -8.99 -10.27 9.62
N TYR A 97 -9.33 -9.89 8.38
CA TYR A 97 -8.68 -10.43 7.18
C TYR A 97 -7.28 -9.89 6.96
N PHE A 98 -6.91 -8.83 7.68
CA PHE A 98 -5.66 -8.13 7.45
C PHE A 98 -4.88 -7.98 8.75
N GLU A 99 -3.56 -7.90 8.62
CA GLU A 99 -2.64 -7.47 9.66
C GLU A 99 -2.04 -6.13 9.22
N GLN A 100 -2.00 -5.15 10.12
CA GLN A 100 -1.30 -3.91 9.85
C GLN A 100 0.22 -4.10 9.98
N VAL A 101 0.96 -3.79 8.93
CA VAL A 101 2.42 -3.95 8.87
C VAL A 101 3.18 -2.62 8.88
N GLY A 102 2.51 -1.48 8.73
CA GLY A 102 3.18 -0.18 8.72
C GLY A 102 2.27 0.98 8.34
N TYR A 103 2.89 2.05 7.86
CA TYR A 103 2.24 3.28 7.41
C TYR A 103 2.87 3.81 6.13
N ILE A 104 2.07 4.52 5.36
CA ILE A 104 2.50 5.33 4.22
C ILE A 104 1.95 6.74 4.35
N ASN A 105 2.73 7.74 3.98
CA ASN A 105 2.30 9.14 3.84
C ASN A 105 3.03 9.82 2.67
N GLY A 106 2.83 11.12 2.47
CA GLY A 106 3.50 11.89 1.42
C GLY A 106 5.04 11.85 1.45
N LYS A 107 5.66 11.53 2.61
CA LYS A 107 7.13 11.47 2.78
C LYS A 107 7.72 10.08 2.51
N GLY A 108 6.90 9.02 2.50
CA GLY A 108 7.37 7.67 2.26
C GLY A 108 6.65 6.60 3.07
N ILE A 109 7.29 5.45 3.15
CA ILE A 109 6.78 4.24 3.81
C ILE A 109 7.62 3.93 5.04
N ASN A 110 6.95 3.52 6.11
CA ASN A 110 7.56 2.96 7.30
C ASN A 110 6.90 1.61 7.63
N ILE A 111 7.69 0.53 7.52
CA ILE A 111 7.28 -0.85 7.75
C ILE A 111 7.69 -1.23 9.17
N ARG A 112 6.72 -1.59 10.00
CA ARG A 112 6.92 -2.02 11.39
C ARG A 112 7.01 -3.54 11.53
N ARG A 113 6.50 -4.29 10.55
CA ARG A 113 6.45 -5.76 10.55
C ARG A 113 6.98 -6.32 9.22
N MET A 114 8.28 -6.15 8.98
CA MET A 114 8.92 -6.58 7.73
C MET A 114 8.81 -8.09 7.51
N ASP A 115 8.86 -8.90 8.57
CA ASP A 115 8.73 -10.36 8.46
C ASP A 115 7.33 -10.79 7.98
N SER A 116 6.27 -10.12 8.45
CA SER A 116 4.90 -10.34 7.95
C SER A 116 4.79 -9.98 6.48
N LEU A 117 5.41 -8.87 6.05
CA LEU A 117 5.46 -8.46 4.65
C LEU A 117 6.22 -9.48 3.79
N LYS A 118 7.41 -9.91 4.21
CA LYS A 118 8.22 -10.89 3.48
C LYS A 118 7.49 -12.21 3.35
N ARG A 119 6.86 -12.72 4.42
CA ARG A 119 6.03 -13.92 4.35
C ARG A 119 4.89 -13.78 3.34
N TRP A 120 4.21 -12.63 3.31
CA TRP A 120 3.18 -12.37 2.32
C TRP A 120 3.71 -12.41 0.88
N LEU A 121 4.86 -11.76 0.64
CA LEU A 121 5.49 -11.72 -0.68
C LEU A 121 6.01 -13.09 -1.11
N GLU A 122 6.54 -13.89 -0.19
CA GLU A 122 6.96 -15.27 -0.42
C GLU A 122 5.80 -16.17 -0.81
N LEU A 123 4.68 -16.11 -0.06
CA LEU A 123 3.45 -16.84 -0.41
C LEU A 123 2.86 -16.40 -1.77
N SER A 124 3.22 -15.21 -2.23
CA SER A 124 2.76 -14.63 -3.49
C SER A 124 3.76 -14.74 -4.64
N ASP A 125 4.88 -15.44 -4.45
CA ASP A 125 5.98 -15.54 -5.43
C ASP A 125 6.46 -14.16 -5.93
N ALA A 126 6.56 -13.20 -5.00
CA ALA A 126 6.85 -11.79 -5.29
C ALA A 126 8.01 -11.23 -4.46
N MET A 127 8.89 -12.11 -3.93
CA MET A 127 10.00 -11.70 -3.06
C MET A 127 10.99 -10.74 -3.73
N GLU A 128 11.16 -10.81 -5.04
CA GLU A 128 11.99 -9.88 -5.81
C GLU A 128 11.51 -8.41 -5.73
N SER A 129 10.21 -8.24 -5.47
CA SER A 129 9.57 -6.94 -5.32
C SER A 129 9.69 -6.37 -3.91
N ALA A 130 10.21 -7.13 -2.95
CA ALA A 130 10.31 -6.71 -1.57
C ALA A 130 11.15 -5.42 -1.43
N PRO A 131 10.78 -4.51 -0.52
CA PRO A 131 11.60 -3.35 -0.20
C PRO A 131 12.94 -3.77 0.41
N ASP A 132 14.00 -3.06 0.06
CA ASP A 132 15.35 -3.32 0.60
C ASP A 132 15.48 -2.94 2.09
N SER A 133 14.62 -2.02 2.57
CA SER A 133 14.65 -1.46 3.92
C SER A 133 13.24 -1.30 4.49
N ASP A 134 13.15 -1.21 5.83
CA ASP A 134 11.91 -0.94 6.56
C ASP A 134 11.45 0.52 6.44
N SER A 135 12.36 1.43 6.11
CA SER A 135 12.06 2.82 5.76
C SER A 135 12.36 3.08 4.29
N VAL A 136 11.32 3.40 3.52
CA VAL A 136 11.45 3.75 2.10
C VAL A 136 11.06 5.22 1.93
N PRO A 137 12.04 6.13 1.78
CA PRO A 137 11.74 7.55 1.57
C PRO A 137 11.11 7.76 0.19
N TRP A 138 10.10 8.61 0.13
CA TRP A 138 9.58 9.10 -1.15
C TRP A 138 10.43 10.26 -1.63
N THR A 139 11.11 10.07 -2.76
CA THR A 139 11.81 11.14 -3.46
C THR A 139 11.00 11.46 -4.71
N PRO A 140 10.35 12.63 -4.82
CA PRO A 140 9.66 12.99 -6.05
C PRO A 140 10.68 13.04 -7.21
N PRO A 141 10.26 12.69 -8.44
CA PRO A 141 11.14 12.81 -9.59
C PRO A 141 11.67 14.24 -9.68
N PRO A 142 12.96 14.44 -10.01
CA PRO A 142 13.51 15.77 -10.15
C PRO A 142 12.68 16.54 -11.19
N PRO A 143 12.40 17.84 -10.95
CA PRO A 143 11.66 18.63 -11.92
C PRO A 143 12.36 18.57 -13.28
N PRO A 144 11.60 18.57 -14.39
CA PRO A 144 12.19 18.55 -15.71
C PRO A 144 13.20 19.69 -15.84
N LYS A 145 14.42 19.37 -16.31
CA LYS A 145 15.44 20.40 -16.58
C LYS A 145 14.81 21.41 -17.53
N LYS A 146 14.72 22.68 -17.10
CA LYS A 146 14.36 23.78 -18.01
C LYS A 146 15.36 23.76 -19.15
N ILE A 147 14.91 23.38 -20.34
CA ILE A 147 15.67 23.62 -21.56
C ILE A 147 15.59 25.12 -21.79
N ASN A 148 16.68 25.83 -21.51
CA ASN A 148 16.83 27.19 -21.99
C ASN A 148 17.03 27.10 -23.51
N LEU A 149 15.95 27.30 -24.28
CA LEU A 149 16.07 27.73 -25.67
C LEU A 149 16.60 29.17 -25.63
N GLY A 150 17.91 29.31 -25.41
CA GLY A 150 18.64 30.54 -25.71
C GLY A 150 18.74 30.64 -27.22
N GLY A 151 18.03 31.62 -27.79
CA GLY A 151 18.26 32.04 -29.16
C GLY A 151 19.66 32.61 -29.32
N ASP A 152 20.31 32.19 -30.40
CA ASP A 152 21.31 32.97 -31.11
C ASP A 152 20.65 33.41 -32.43
#